data_AF-A0A1Q3CEG1-F1
#
_entry.id   AF-A0A1Q3CEG1-F1
#
_cell.length_a   1.000
_cell.length_b   1.000
_cell.length_c   1.000
_cell.angle_alpha   90.00
_cell.angle_beta   90.00
_cell.angle_gamma   90.00
#
_symmetry.space_group_name_H-M   'P 1'
#
loop_
_entity.id
_entity.type
_entity.pdbx_description
1 polymer ?
#
loop_
_entity_poly.entity_id
_entity_poly.type
_entity_poly.pdbx_seq_one_letter_code
_entity_poly.pdbx_strand_id
1 'polypeptide(L)'
;WLEGMGWFDYLCSSHVIYPRLVKLFYANLDSSTSCVANSFVLGNPISTTPELIAETLGIPNSGITHFNDVEKVEALGICLEQPNVNPIMNVTSSHLPIATRIILLLVTNTFLPREGSHTLPSERDLKFVACVKNGTPVNLPYLIVNHML
;
A
#
# COMPACT_ATOMS: atom_id res chain seq x y z
N TRP A 1 1.60 5.11 14.17
CA TRP A 1 1.97 5.06 12.74
C TRP A 1 0.79 5.37 11.84
N LEU A 2 -0.25 4.52 11.78
CA LEU A 2 -1.38 4.70 10.84
C LEU A 2 -2.16 6.02 11.02
N GLU A 3 -2.35 6.50 12.25
CA GLU A 3 -2.92 7.83 12.52
C GLU A 3 -2.06 8.94 11.91
N GLY A 4 -0.74 8.87 12.09
CA GLY A 4 0.20 9.84 11.51
C GLY A 4 0.25 9.80 9.97
N MET A 5 -0.11 8.68 9.35
CA MET A 5 -0.27 8.57 7.90
C MET A 5 -1.62 9.13 7.41
N GLY A 6 -2.57 9.40 8.32
CA GLY A 6 -3.95 9.76 7.97
C GLY A 6 -4.77 8.58 7.42
N TRP A 7 -4.40 7.34 7.73
CA TRP A 7 -5.07 6.14 7.19
C TRP A 7 -5.95 5.41 8.21
N PHE A 8 -5.85 5.78 9.49
CA PHE A 8 -6.49 5.04 10.58
C PHE A 8 -8.01 4.97 10.42
N ASP A 9 -8.67 6.12 10.24
CA ASP A 9 -10.13 6.18 10.10
C ASP A 9 -10.62 5.38 8.88
N TYR A 10 -9.90 5.47 7.76
CA TYR A 10 -10.17 4.66 6.58
C TYR A 10 -10.07 3.15 6.87
N LEU A 11 -8.97 2.69 7.47
CA LEU A 11 -8.75 1.26 7.75
C LEU A 11 -9.72 0.70 8.80
N CYS A 12 -10.23 1.53 9.69
CA CYS A 12 -11.22 1.16 10.70
C CYS A 12 -12.67 1.36 10.24
N SER A 13 -12.89 1.97 9.07
CA SER A 13 -14.23 2.23 8.55
C SER A 13 -14.95 0.95 8.12
N SER A 14 -16.24 0.86 8.45
CA SER A 14 -17.12 -0.21 7.97
C SER A 14 -18.07 0.34 6.91
N HIS A 15 -17.82 0.01 5.65
CA HIS A 15 -18.67 0.41 4.53
C HIS A 15 -19.52 -0.76 4.03
N VAL A 16 -20.73 -0.48 3.58
CA VAL A 16 -21.57 -1.48 2.91
C VAL A 16 -20.91 -1.83 1.59
N ILE A 17 -20.59 -3.11 1.41
CA ILE A 17 -20.01 -3.64 0.17
C ILE A 17 -21.15 -4.14 -0.70
N TYR A 18 -21.15 -3.76 -1.98
CA TYR A 18 -22.09 -4.25 -3.00
C TYR A 18 -21.36 -5.24 -3.93
N PRO A 19 -21.30 -6.55 -3.62
CA PRO A 19 -20.37 -7.47 -4.29
C PRO A 19 -20.63 -7.60 -5.78
N ARG A 20 -21.90 -7.47 -6.22
CA ARG A 20 -22.26 -7.50 -7.64
C ARG A 20 -21.69 -6.31 -8.42
N LEU A 21 -21.73 -5.11 -7.84
CA LEU A 21 -21.19 -3.91 -8.47
C LEU A 21 -19.66 -3.97 -8.50
N VAL A 22 -19.03 -4.39 -7.40
CA VAL A 22 -17.57 -4.59 -7.33
C VAL A 22 -17.10 -5.58 -8.39
N LYS A 23 -17.79 -6.71 -8.55
CA LYS A 23 -17.45 -7.70 -9.59
C LYS A 23 -17.57 -7.12 -11.01
N LEU A 24 -18.63 -6.37 -11.29
CA LEU A 24 -18.80 -5.72 -12.60
C LEU A 24 -17.71 -4.68 -12.85
N PHE A 25 -17.31 -3.93 -11.82
CA PHE A 25 -16.23 -2.96 -11.91
C PHE A 25 -14.91 -3.62 -12.32
N TYR A 26 -14.47 -4.64 -11.57
CA TYR A 26 -13.21 -5.33 -11.88
C TYR A 26 -13.27 -6.12 -13.19
N ALA A 27 -14.42 -6.67 -13.57
CA ALA A 27 -14.57 -7.42 -14.82
C ALA A 27 -14.45 -6.52 -16.09
N ASN A 28 -14.73 -5.22 -15.95
CA ASN A 28 -14.66 -4.25 -17.05
C ASN A 28 -13.52 -3.24 -16.87
N LEU A 29 -12.59 -3.50 -15.94
CA LEU A 29 -11.47 -2.62 -15.68
C LEU A 29 -10.51 -2.65 -16.87
N ASP A 30 -10.19 -1.47 -17.41
CA ASP A 30 -9.31 -1.32 -18.56
C ASP A 30 -7.84 -1.49 -18.14
N SER A 31 -7.02 -2.09 -19.00
CA SER A 31 -5.61 -2.40 -18.73
C SER A 31 -4.66 -1.21 -18.94
N SER A 32 -5.19 0.01 -18.79
CA SER A 32 -4.46 1.24 -19.10
C SER A 32 -3.24 1.42 -18.20
N THR A 33 -2.12 1.86 -18.77
CA THR A 33 -0.90 2.22 -18.02
C THR A 33 -0.93 3.65 -17.47
N SER A 34 -2.09 4.31 -17.53
CA SER A 34 -2.26 5.68 -17.05
C SER A 34 -2.58 5.71 -15.55
N CYS A 35 -2.33 6.84 -14.88
CA CYS A 35 -2.71 7.07 -13.47
C CYS A 35 -4.23 7.29 -13.30
N VAL A 36 -5.04 6.60 -14.11
CA VAL A 36 -6.50 6.62 -14.10
C VAL A 36 -6.97 5.21 -14.42
N ALA A 37 -7.78 4.64 -13.54
CA ALA A 37 -8.41 3.34 -13.76
C ALA A 37 -9.83 3.53 -14.30
N ASN A 38 -10.06 3.09 -15.53
CA ASN A 38 -11.37 3.21 -16.19
C ASN A 38 -12.11 1.88 -16.15
N SER A 39 -13.42 1.93 -15.89
CA SER A 39 -14.30 0.77 -15.89
C SER A 39 -15.70 1.14 -16.35
N PHE A 40 -16.58 0.15 -16.47
CA PHE A 40 -17.98 0.32 -16.84
C PHE A 40 -18.89 -0.56 -15.99
N VAL A 41 -19.88 0.05 -15.33
CA VAL A 41 -20.81 -0.65 -14.44
C VAL A 41 -22.25 -0.28 -14.79
N LEU A 42 -23.04 -1.26 -15.23
CA LEU A 42 -24.48 -1.12 -15.51
C LEU A 42 -24.84 0.07 -16.44
N GLY A 43 -24.05 0.32 -17.49
CA GLY A 43 -24.31 1.44 -18.39
C GLY A 43 -23.51 2.71 -18.09
N ASN A 44 -22.79 2.76 -16.96
CA ASN A 44 -22.13 3.96 -16.47
C ASN A 44 -20.61 3.81 -16.56
N PRO A 45 -19.89 4.67 -17.30
CA PRO A 45 -18.45 4.72 -17.24
C PRO A 45 -18.00 5.25 -15.87
N ILE A 46 -16.94 4.65 -15.32
CA ILE A 46 -16.32 5.05 -14.07
C ILE A 46 -14.85 5.33 -14.35
N SER A 47 -14.39 6.52 -13.99
CA SER A 47 -12.98 6.91 -14.04
C SER A 47 -12.49 7.15 -12.62
N THR A 48 -11.52 6.35 -12.19
CA THR A 48 -10.98 6.39 -10.83
C THR A 48 -9.60 7.04 -10.87
N THR A 49 -9.48 8.21 -10.25
CA THR A 49 -8.20 8.94 -10.09
C THR A 49 -7.77 8.93 -8.62
N PRO A 50 -6.48 9.19 -8.32
CA PRO A 50 -6.01 9.36 -6.95
C PRO A 50 -6.80 10.44 -6.18
N GLU A 51 -7.20 11.53 -6.85
CA GLU A 51 -7.99 12.61 -6.25
C GLU A 51 -9.37 12.12 -5.81
N LEU A 52 -10.06 11.37 -6.67
CA LEU A 52 -11.38 10.82 -6.36
C LEU A 52 -11.30 9.83 -5.18
N ILE A 53 -10.26 8.99 -5.13
CA ILE A 53 -10.04 8.06 -4.02
C ILE A 53 -9.80 8.83 -2.72
N ALA A 54 -8.94 9.85 -2.76
CA ALA A 54 -8.62 10.65 -1.59
C ALA A 54 -9.86 11.36 -1.03
N GLU A 55 -10.67 11.97 -1.90
CA GLU A 55 -11.94 12.60 -1.53
C GLU A 55 -12.92 11.59 -0.93
N THR A 56 -13.07 10.43 -1.56
CA THR A 56 -14.03 9.40 -1.14
C THR A 56 -13.63 8.76 0.20
N LEU A 57 -12.35 8.50 0.41
CA LEU A 57 -11.84 7.81 1.60
C LEU A 57 -11.43 8.77 2.73
N GLY A 58 -11.35 10.08 2.46
CA GLY A 58 -10.89 11.08 3.42
C GLY A 58 -9.41 10.95 3.80
N ILE A 59 -8.56 10.48 2.89
CA ILE A 59 -7.12 10.23 3.12
C ILE A 59 -6.23 11.19 2.32
N PRO A 60 -4.97 11.42 2.74
CA PRO A 60 -4.05 12.29 2.00
C PRO A 60 -3.72 11.79 0.58
N ASN A 61 -3.75 12.68 -0.41
CA ASN A 61 -3.24 12.47 -1.78
C ASN A 61 -1.84 13.09 -1.97
N SER A 62 -0.92 12.82 -1.04
CA SER A 62 0.42 13.40 -1.07
C SER A 62 1.46 12.44 -0.49
N GLY A 63 2.74 12.75 -0.70
CA GLY A 63 3.85 11.91 -0.29
C GLY A 63 4.47 11.12 -1.44
N ILE A 64 5.37 10.21 -1.10
CA ILE A 64 6.13 9.43 -2.10
C ILE A 64 5.21 8.43 -2.83
N THR A 65 5.47 8.25 -4.11
CA THR A 65 4.76 7.30 -5.00
C THR A 65 5.62 6.08 -5.35
N HIS A 66 6.94 6.23 -5.27
CA HIS A 66 7.93 5.18 -5.41
C HIS A 66 8.86 5.13 -4.19
N PHE A 67 9.41 3.95 -3.93
CA PHE A 67 10.29 3.72 -2.78
C PHE A 67 11.78 3.77 -3.14
N ASN A 68 12.14 4.26 -4.32
CA ASN A 68 13.53 4.24 -4.80
C ASN A 68 14.46 5.12 -3.95
N ASP A 69 13.95 6.23 -3.42
CA ASP A 69 14.72 7.19 -2.61
C ASP A 69 14.99 6.69 -1.19
N VAL A 70 14.33 5.61 -0.76
CA VAL A 70 14.58 4.99 0.53
C VAL A 70 15.71 3.98 0.35
N GLU A 71 16.83 4.21 1.02
CA GLU A 71 17.97 3.29 0.96
C GLU A 71 17.61 1.96 1.61
N LYS A 72 18.06 0.85 1.01
CA LYS A 72 17.79 -0.50 1.55
C LYS A 72 18.33 -0.66 2.98
N VAL A 73 19.53 -0.15 3.25
CA VAL A 73 20.17 -0.23 4.57
C VAL A 73 19.37 0.54 5.62
N GLU A 74 18.94 1.75 5.27
CA GLU A 74 18.09 2.58 6.14
C GLU A 74 16.76 1.87 6.44
N ALA A 75 16.09 1.36 5.41
CA ALA A 75 14.83 0.63 5.59
C ALA A 75 14.99 -0.60 6.49
N LEU A 76 16.07 -1.37 6.31
CA LEU A 76 16.39 -2.51 7.16
C LEU A 76 16.60 -2.09 8.61
N GLY A 77 17.34 -1.00 8.84
CA GLY A 77 17.62 -0.48 10.18
C GLY A 77 16.35 -0.04 10.91
N ILE A 78 15.47 0.68 10.21
CA ILE A 78 14.15 1.10 10.73
C ILE A 78 13.27 -0.11 11.03
N CYS A 79 13.20 -1.08 10.10
CA CYS A 79 12.36 -2.27 10.26
C CYS A 79 12.80 -3.13 11.45
N LEU A 80 14.11 -3.36 11.60
CA LEU A 80 14.71 -4.19 12.64
C LEU A 80 14.91 -3.45 13.97
N GLU A 81 14.76 -2.13 14.00
CA GLU A 81 15.08 -1.26 15.15
C GLU A 81 16.55 -1.36 15.57
N GLN A 82 17.45 -1.45 14.57
CA GLN A 82 18.88 -1.61 14.78
C GLN A 82 19.69 -0.65 13.89
N PRO A 83 20.71 0.04 14.43
CA PRO A 83 21.47 1.04 13.67
C PRO A 83 22.47 0.43 12.66
N ASN A 84 23.02 -0.75 12.94
CA ASN A 84 24.10 -1.36 12.14
C ASN A 84 23.64 -2.70 11.55
N VAL A 85 22.89 -2.63 10.46
CA VAL A 85 22.36 -3.81 9.76
C VAL A 85 23.22 -4.17 8.55
N ASN A 86 23.40 -5.47 8.30
CA ASN A 86 24.10 -5.94 7.11
C ASN A 86 23.18 -5.83 5.87
N PRO A 87 23.54 -5.06 4.83
CA PRO A 87 22.72 -4.91 3.60
C PRO A 87 22.42 -6.21 2.87
N ILE A 88 23.26 -7.23 3.06
CA ILE A 88 23.21 -8.52 2.38
C ILE A 88 22.30 -9.52 3.12
N MET A 89 21.96 -9.24 4.38
CA MET A 89 21.12 -10.14 5.18
C MET A 89 19.71 -10.27 4.58
N ASN A 90 19.22 -11.51 4.51
CA ASN A 90 17.82 -11.78 4.22
C ASN A 90 17.01 -11.67 5.52
N VAL A 91 16.04 -10.76 5.53
CA VAL A 91 15.10 -10.58 6.64
C VAL A 91 13.87 -11.42 6.38
N THR A 92 13.46 -12.23 7.35
CA THR A 92 12.14 -12.91 7.37
C THR A 92 11.23 -12.21 8.37
N SER A 93 9.92 -12.49 8.32
CA SER A 93 8.95 -11.96 9.29
C SER A 93 9.34 -12.26 10.76
N SER A 94 9.99 -13.40 11.05
CA SER A 94 10.37 -13.77 12.42
C SER A 94 11.49 -12.90 13.02
N HIS A 95 12.29 -12.23 12.20
CA HIS A 95 13.33 -11.32 12.66
C HIS A 95 12.78 -9.95 13.07
N LEU A 96 11.55 -9.62 12.64
CA LEU A 96 10.97 -8.30 12.82
C LEU A 96 10.27 -8.19 14.19
N PRO A 97 10.37 -7.03 14.87
CA PRO A 97 9.53 -6.73 16.04
C PRO A 97 8.04 -6.86 15.72
N ILE A 98 7.22 -7.21 16.71
CA ILE A 98 5.78 -7.49 16.53
C ILE A 98 5.03 -6.36 15.81
N ALA A 99 5.34 -5.11 16.16
CA ALA A 99 4.81 -3.92 15.51
C ALA A 99 5.16 -3.85 14.01
N THR A 100 6.44 -4.03 13.68
CA THR A 100 6.92 -4.07 12.28
C THR A 100 6.26 -5.21 11.52
N ARG A 101 6.05 -6.37 12.16
CA ARG A 101 5.35 -7.52 11.54
C ARG A 101 3.91 -7.19 11.18
N ILE A 102 3.19 -6.47 12.04
CA ILE A 102 1.81 -6.04 11.75
C ILE A 102 1.78 -5.10 10.53
N ILE A 103 2.69 -4.13 10.46
CA ILE A 103 2.80 -3.24 9.30
C ILE A 103 3.16 -4.05 8.04
N LEU A 104 4.10 -4.99 8.13
CA LEU A 104 4.47 -5.84 7.01
C LEU A 104 3.28 -6.67 6.50
N LEU A 105 2.44 -7.18 7.41
CA LEU A 105 1.23 -7.90 7.04
C LEU A 105 0.24 -7.00 6.28
N LEU A 106 0.02 -5.77 6.73
CA LEU A 106 -0.81 -4.79 6.01
C LEU A 106 -0.23 -4.46 4.64
N VAL A 107 1.08 -4.23 4.54
CA VAL A 107 1.75 -3.93 3.27
C VAL A 107 1.58 -5.09 2.29
N THR A 108 1.88 -6.32 2.70
CA THR A 108 1.91 -7.47 1.79
C THR A 108 0.54 -8.10 1.49
N ASN A 109 -0.48 -7.85 2.30
CA ASN A 109 -1.83 -8.40 2.08
C ASN A 109 -2.83 -7.36 1.58
N THR A 110 -2.59 -6.06 1.83
CA THR A 110 -3.56 -5.01 1.53
C THR A 110 -3.02 -3.99 0.55
N PHE A 111 -1.85 -3.39 0.80
CA PHE A 111 -1.40 -2.24 0.00
C PHE A 111 -0.61 -2.64 -1.26
N LEU A 112 0.19 -3.69 -1.17
CA LEU A 112 0.94 -4.29 -2.28
C LEU A 112 0.67 -5.79 -2.28
N PRO A 113 -0.59 -6.21 -2.55
CA PRO A 113 -0.91 -7.63 -2.60
C PRO A 113 -0.05 -8.28 -3.69
N ARG A 114 0.63 -9.36 -3.32
CA ARG A 114 1.47 -10.13 -4.24
C ARG A 114 1.00 -11.57 -4.31
N GLU A 115 1.09 -12.15 -5.50
CA GLU A 115 0.88 -13.58 -5.68
C GLU A 115 2.11 -14.37 -5.23
N GLY A 116 1.91 -15.52 -4.60
CA GLY A 116 2.97 -16.43 -4.18
C GLY A 116 3.38 -16.31 -2.72
N SER A 117 4.66 -16.54 -2.42
CA SER A 117 5.11 -16.73 -1.04
C SER A 117 5.23 -15.42 -0.26
N HIS A 118 4.60 -15.39 0.91
CA HIS A 118 4.75 -14.31 1.91
C HIS A 118 5.88 -14.58 2.91
N THR A 119 6.69 -15.64 2.74
CA THR A 119 7.74 -16.03 3.71
C THR A 119 8.86 -15.00 3.82
N LEU A 120 9.25 -14.39 2.70
CA LEU A 120 10.29 -13.38 2.63
C LEU A 120 9.71 -12.06 2.14
N PRO A 121 9.78 -10.96 2.92
CA PRO A 121 9.45 -9.63 2.43
C PRO A 121 10.38 -9.21 1.30
N SER A 122 9.83 -8.60 0.26
CA SER A 122 10.61 -7.98 -0.81
C SER A 122 11.32 -6.72 -0.30
N GLU A 123 12.33 -6.23 -1.03
CA GLU A 123 12.94 -4.93 -0.73
C GLU A 123 11.90 -3.80 -0.74
N ARG A 124 10.95 -3.85 -1.69
CA ARG A 124 9.86 -2.89 -1.78
C ARG A 124 8.97 -2.93 -0.53
N ASP A 125 8.66 -4.13 -0.03
CA ASP A 125 7.85 -4.31 1.18
C ASP A 125 8.55 -3.67 2.38
N LEU A 126 9.85 -3.93 2.55
CA LEU A 126 10.64 -3.40 3.65
C LEU A 126 10.74 -1.87 3.60
N LYS A 127 10.93 -1.29 2.41
CA LYS A 127 10.96 0.17 2.24
C LYS A 127 9.61 0.82 2.55
N PHE A 128 8.51 0.20 2.13
CA PHE A 128 7.18 0.66 2.51
C PHE A 128 7.02 0.61 4.04
N VAL A 129 7.31 -0.53 4.67
CA VAL A 129 7.23 -0.69 6.13
C VAL A 129 8.05 0.39 6.85
N ALA A 130 9.25 0.68 6.38
CA ALA A 130 10.10 1.73 6.92
C ALA A 130 9.45 3.12 6.83
N CYS A 131 8.82 3.46 5.70
CA CYS A 131 8.11 4.74 5.53
C CYS A 131 6.96 4.88 6.54
N VAL A 132 6.12 3.85 6.67
CA VAL A 132 5.00 3.85 7.64
C VAL A 132 5.50 4.02 9.07
N LYS A 133 6.61 3.33 9.40
CA LYS A 133 7.18 3.37 10.74
C LYS A 133 7.82 4.72 11.08
N ASN A 134 8.47 5.36 10.10
CA ASN A 134 9.11 6.65 10.25
C ASN A 134 8.14 7.84 10.05
N GLY A 135 6.90 7.58 9.63
CA GLY A 135 5.91 8.63 9.34
C GLY A 135 6.21 9.39 8.05
N THR A 136 7.01 8.82 7.14
CA THR A 136 7.21 9.38 5.80
C THR A 136 5.89 9.30 5.04
N PRO A 137 5.31 10.43 4.57
CA PRO A 137 4.04 10.41 3.86
C PRO A 137 4.14 9.55 2.59
N VAL A 138 3.19 8.64 2.40
CA VAL A 138 3.07 7.77 1.22
C VAL A 138 1.73 8.07 0.55
N ASN A 139 1.74 8.25 -0.77
CA ASN A 139 0.52 8.53 -1.50
C ASN A 139 -0.27 7.23 -1.75
N LEU A 140 -1.09 6.83 -0.76
CA LEU A 140 -1.93 5.63 -0.83
C LEU A 140 -2.94 5.67 -1.99
N PRO A 141 -3.64 6.79 -2.28
CA PRO A 141 -4.50 6.89 -3.46
C PRO A 141 -3.79 6.55 -4.77
N TYR A 142 -2.57 7.06 -4.96
CA TYR A 142 -1.74 6.70 -6.12
C TYR A 142 -1.45 5.20 -6.16
N LEU A 143 -1.08 4.60 -5.03
CA LEU A 143 -0.78 3.16 -4.97
C LEU A 143 -2.01 2.30 -5.28
N ILE A 144 -3.20 2.69 -4.84
CA ILE A 144 -4.45 1.97 -5.15
C ILE A 144 -4.66 1.93 -6.66
N VAL A 145 -4.59 3.08 -7.34
CA VAL A 145 -4.81 3.16 -8.80
C VAL A 145 -3.75 2.39 -9.59
N ASN A 146 -2.49 2.41 -9.17
CA ASN A 146 -1.38 1.87 -9.97
C ASN A 146 -0.99 0.42 -9.64
N HIS A 147 -1.43 -0.10 -8.50
CA HIS A 147 -1.01 -1.43 -8.02
C HIS A 147 -2.15 -2.32 -7.51
N MET A 148 -3.34 -1.78 -7.28
CA MET A 148 -4.49 -2.55 -6.78
C MET A 148 -5.67 -2.60 -7.76
N LEU A 149 -5.72 -1.66 -8.70
CA LEU A 149 -6.63 -1.61 -9.85
C LEU A 149 -5.84 -2.01 -11.09
#